data_AF-A0A959B595-F1
#
_entry.id   AF-A0A959B595-F1
#
_cell.length_a   1.000
_cell.length_b   1.000
_cell.length_c   1.000
_cell.angle_alpha   90.00
_cell.angle_beta   90.00
_cell.angle_gamma   90.00
#
_symmetry.space_group_name_H-M   'P 1'
#
loop_
_entity.id
_entity.type
_entity.pdbx_description
1 polymer ?
#
loop_
_entity_poly.entity_id
_entity_poly.type
_entity_poly.pdbx_seq_one_letter_code
_entity_poly.pdbx_strand_id
1 'polypeptide(L)'
;MYQKYCALFFFLAFAHSLQATVVFVNHDATGANDGASWADAFTDLQDALGTAQSGDTIWVAEGVYRPTSSTDRYISFEIPSGVALYGGFAGTENSLASRDWLANPTILSGDIGTLMDSLDNSYRVIRLANVNNTTLDGFTVTAGYNNNPVPSLTGRSGAGMHLSNARCSLYNMTFVGNTARFGGAIGLWSNSELVAENCLFQQNTSNGSNDRCGGAILAEDEFLNCSYLNCRFVRNRVLYVGGAGGAVCGGENTFINCVFSNNSASFGSAIASSNASIYQSSFGGNQDNFGLLSNGNYQAFNSIFWLNINSTTLYESVATLSACLLKEGQCPNGASCEDATMIYNKDPYFVDPRNGDFSLSLCSPAIDAGANANIPAFLMEDVTGISRVINGVVDMGAYEFLDLEPQYRPTDVRNTNGNFASRSLAGAIICANAHPGPDTIRFVLPGIAPHLIYPTYALPALTDEGSVIDASDFPLGDIRLDGSQLVPTFPTQVFSGLAFQGTGIEVYGMDIRNFSEAGISLSVSSNAARIGAAGKGNVLWNNQYENI
;
A
#
# COMPACT_ATOMS: atom_id res chain seq x y z
N MET A 1 75.31 46.55 -11.32
CA MET A 1 74.85 45.17 -11.07
C MET A 1 73.61 45.26 -10.19
N TYR A 2 72.44 45.07 -10.76
CA TYR A 2 71.15 45.22 -10.10
C TYR A 2 70.86 44.02 -9.17
N GLN A 3 70.66 44.26 -7.88
CA GLN A 3 70.00 43.29 -6.98
C GLN A 3 68.50 43.62 -6.94
N LYS A 4 67.69 42.68 -7.42
CA LYS A 4 66.22 42.75 -7.43
C LYS A 4 65.68 42.31 -6.06
N TYR A 5 64.77 43.11 -5.51
CA TYR A 5 63.90 42.72 -4.39
C TYR A 5 62.76 41.84 -4.94
N CYS A 6 62.65 40.60 -4.46
CA CYS A 6 61.44 39.79 -4.58
C CYS A 6 60.62 39.97 -3.30
N ALA A 7 59.53 40.73 -3.38
CA ALA A 7 58.51 40.76 -2.34
C ALA A 7 57.61 39.52 -2.52
N LEU A 8 57.62 38.63 -1.52
CA LEU A 8 56.75 37.46 -1.44
C LEU A 8 55.41 37.91 -0.85
N PHE A 9 54.36 38.02 -1.68
CA PHE A 9 52.99 38.21 -1.21
C PHE A 9 52.47 36.88 -0.64
N PHE A 10 52.27 36.83 0.68
CA PHE A 10 51.53 35.75 1.35
C PHE A 10 50.04 35.97 1.10
N PHE A 11 49.44 35.23 0.16
CA PHE A 11 47.99 35.07 0.08
C PHE A 11 47.59 34.10 1.19
N LEU A 12 47.00 34.62 2.27
CA LEU A 12 46.26 33.82 3.25
C LEU A 12 44.97 33.34 2.58
N ALA A 13 45.03 32.18 1.92
CA ALA A 13 43.84 31.43 1.56
C ALA A 13 43.27 30.84 2.85
N PHE A 14 42.21 31.45 3.38
CA PHE A 14 41.34 30.77 4.33
C PHE A 14 40.68 29.61 3.60
N ALA A 15 41.25 28.41 3.75
CA ALA A 15 40.55 27.18 3.47
C ALA A 15 39.38 27.09 4.46
N HIS A 16 38.18 27.48 4.00
CA HIS A 16 36.97 27.10 4.70
C HIS A 16 36.91 25.58 4.62
N SER A 17 36.98 24.91 5.78
CA SER A 17 36.58 23.51 5.83
C SER A 17 35.12 23.47 5.41
N LEU A 18 34.82 22.74 4.32
CA LEU A 18 33.45 22.35 3.98
C LEU A 18 32.96 21.40 5.08
N GLN A 19 32.47 21.98 6.17
CA GLN A 19 31.79 21.24 7.22
C GLN A 19 30.32 21.25 6.85
N ALA A 20 29.73 20.06 6.70
CA ALA A 20 28.30 19.89 6.58
C ALA A 20 27.58 20.70 7.69
N THR A 21 26.67 21.58 7.30
CA THR A 21 25.88 22.41 8.21
C THR A 21 24.44 21.92 8.30
N VAL A 22 23.80 22.24 9.42
CA VAL A 22 22.35 22.07 9.58
C VAL A 22 21.71 23.45 9.33
N VAL A 23 20.82 23.52 8.36
CA VAL A 23 20.06 24.72 8.02
C VAL A 23 18.61 24.52 8.45
N PHE A 24 18.06 25.47 9.22
CA PHE A 24 16.71 25.38 9.75
C PHE A 24 15.72 26.19 8.91
N VAL A 25 14.53 25.62 8.68
CA VAL A 25 13.42 26.26 7.95
C VAL A 25 12.16 26.16 8.78
N ASN A 26 11.54 27.30 9.07
CA ASN A 26 10.27 27.39 9.79
C ASN A 26 9.53 28.65 9.31
N HIS A 27 8.37 28.49 8.67
CA HIS A 27 7.63 29.64 8.12
C HIS A 27 7.10 30.58 9.21
N ASP A 28 7.04 30.13 10.46
CA ASP A 28 6.61 30.91 11.63
C ASP A 28 7.79 31.52 12.41
N ALA A 29 9.04 31.32 11.97
CA ALA A 29 10.19 31.93 12.62
C ALA A 29 10.16 33.47 12.54
N THR A 30 10.64 34.13 13.58
CA THR A 30 10.63 35.60 13.70
C THR A 30 12.01 36.22 13.92
N GLY A 31 13.06 35.41 13.91
CA GLY A 31 14.44 35.83 14.18
C GLY A 31 15.14 36.42 12.96
N ALA A 32 16.45 36.16 12.84
CA ALA A 32 17.30 36.77 11.82
C ALA A 32 17.04 36.30 10.38
N ASN A 33 16.29 35.21 10.19
CA ASN A 33 16.02 34.59 8.88
C ASN A 33 17.31 34.20 8.15
N ASP A 34 18.23 33.54 8.86
CA ASP A 34 19.54 33.12 8.37
C ASP A 34 19.76 31.59 8.42
N GLY A 35 18.79 30.85 8.95
CA GLY A 35 18.82 29.39 9.01
C GLY A 35 19.77 28.81 10.06
N ALA A 36 20.35 29.62 10.97
CA ALA A 36 21.36 29.16 11.92
C ALA A 36 20.78 28.43 13.16
N SER A 37 19.49 28.63 13.46
CA SER A 37 18.78 28.00 14.57
C SER A 37 17.28 27.94 14.27
N TRP A 38 16.48 27.24 15.08
CA TRP A 38 15.02 27.31 14.93
C TRP A 38 14.44 28.72 15.13
N ALA A 39 15.05 29.54 16.00
CA ALA A 39 14.60 30.92 16.24
C ALA A 39 14.93 31.82 15.04
N ASP A 40 16.07 31.59 14.40
CA ASP A 40 16.59 32.36 13.26
C ASP A 40 16.38 31.62 11.92
N ALA A 41 15.50 30.62 11.90
CA ALA A 41 15.26 29.77 10.74
C ALA A 41 14.82 30.59 9.52
N PHE A 42 15.11 30.06 8.33
CA PHE A 42 14.53 30.63 7.11
C PHE A 42 13.00 30.48 7.13
N THR A 43 12.29 31.55 6.82
CA THR A 43 10.82 31.55 6.70
C THR A 43 10.34 31.03 5.35
N ASP A 44 11.25 30.93 4.37
CA ASP A 44 10.99 30.37 3.04
C ASP A 44 11.99 29.24 2.73
N LEU A 45 11.48 28.10 2.27
CA LEU A 45 12.31 26.94 1.92
C LEU A 45 13.21 27.23 0.70
N GLN A 46 12.79 28.09 -0.23
CA GLN A 46 13.61 28.47 -1.38
C GLN A 46 14.89 29.20 -0.97
N ASP A 47 14.82 30.04 0.07
CA ASP A 47 15.99 30.76 0.59
C ASP A 47 17.01 29.78 1.17
N ALA A 48 16.54 28.78 1.92
CA ALA A 48 17.40 27.72 2.44
C ALA A 48 18.04 26.89 1.32
N LEU A 49 17.26 26.49 0.31
CA LEU A 49 17.77 25.75 -0.86
C LEU A 49 18.80 26.56 -1.67
N GLY A 50 18.63 27.87 -1.75
CA GLY A 50 19.54 28.78 -2.45
C GLY A 50 20.91 28.97 -1.77
N THR A 51 21.01 28.66 -0.47
CA THR A 51 22.26 28.78 0.30
C THR A 51 22.96 27.45 0.54
N ALA A 52 22.20 26.34 0.50
CA ALA A 52 22.71 25.01 0.81
C ALA A 52 23.78 24.52 -0.19
N GLN A 53 24.77 23.81 0.33
CA GLN A 53 25.87 23.22 -0.39
C GLN A 53 25.89 21.70 -0.22
N SER A 54 26.61 21.01 -1.11
CA SER A 54 26.75 19.56 -1.02
C SER A 54 27.28 19.13 0.36
N GLY A 55 26.56 18.23 1.02
CA GLY A 55 26.85 17.75 2.37
C GLY A 55 25.97 18.40 3.44
N ASP A 56 25.32 19.52 3.16
CA ASP A 56 24.41 20.16 4.10
C ASP A 56 23.14 19.35 4.31
N THR A 57 22.55 19.54 5.50
CA THR A 57 21.22 19.03 5.85
C THR A 57 20.29 20.20 6.12
N ILE A 58 19.08 20.14 5.60
CA ILE A 58 18.04 21.15 5.81
C ILE A 58 16.92 20.50 6.63
N TRP A 59 16.61 21.08 7.79
CA TRP A 59 15.55 20.63 8.68
C TRP A 59 14.36 21.58 8.54
N VAL A 60 13.22 21.03 8.16
CA VAL A 60 12.02 21.80 7.83
C VAL A 60 10.94 21.49 8.87
N ALA A 61 10.48 22.54 9.54
CA ALA A 61 9.37 22.45 10.48
C ALA A 61 8.07 21.99 9.78
N GLU A 62 7.08 21.63 10.58
CA GLU A 62 5.71 21.43 10.12
C GLU A 62 5.19 22.67 9.39
N GLY A 63 4.25 22.45 8.48
CA GLY A 63 3.63 23.52 7.73
C GLY A 63 3.52 23.25 6.24
N VAL A 64 3.00 24.24 5.52
CA VAL A 64 2.77 24.15 4.06
C VAL A 64 3.72 25.09 3.32
N TYR A 65 4.66 24.49 2.61
CA TYR A 65 5.67 25.18 1.81
C TYR A 65 5.30 25.11 0.33
N ARG A 66 5.31 26.27 -0.34
CA ARG A 66 5.00 26.41 -1.76
C ARG A 66 6.24 26.85 -2.54
N PRO A 67 6.46 26.38 -3.79
CA PRO A 67 7.63 26.78 -4.57
C PRO A 67 7.75 28.29 -4.81
N THR A 68 6.63 29.00 -4.80
CA THR A 68 6.57 30.46 -4.98
C THR A 68 5.29 31.02 -4.37
N SER A 69 5.33 32.30 -3.98
CA SER A 69 4.15 33.10 -3.63
C SER A 69 3.47 33.76 -4.85
N SER A 70 4.10 33.66 -6.03
CA SER A 70 3.53 34.13 -7.30
C SER A 70 2.63 33.07 -7.95
N THR A 71 2.15 33.35 -9.17
CA THR A 71 1.40 32.39 -10.01
C THR A 71 2.28 31.73 -11.08
N ASP A 72 3.62 31.82 -10.97
CA ASP A 72 4.52 31.20 -11.95
C ASP A 72 4.65 29.69 -11.71
N ARG A 73 3.92 28.94 -12.54
CA ARG A 73 3.83 27.47 -12.50
C ARG A 73 5.14 26.75 -12.84
N TYR A 74 6.15 27.46 -13.37
CA TYR A 74 7.45 26.89 -13.69
C TYR A 74 8.42 26.82 -12.51
N ILE A 75 8.10 27.51 -11.41
CA ILE A 75 8.93 27.49 -10.21
C ILE A 75 8.65 26.21 -9.43
N SER A 76 9.73 25.54 -9.04
CA SER A 76 9.76 24.29 -8.25
C SER A 76 10.78 24.43 -7.11
N PHE A 77 10.69 23.55 -6.13
CA PHE A 77 11.81 23.32 -5.21
C PHE A 77 12.91 22.56 -5.95
N GLU A 78 14.04 23.22 -6.18
CA GLU A 78 15.23 22.62 -6.80
C GLU A 78 16.23 22.22 -5.71
N ILE A 79 16.31 20.92 -5.41
CA ILE A 79 17.17 20.43 -4.32
C ILE A 79 18.61 20.28 -4.83
N PRO A 80 19.61 20.93 -4.20
CA PRO A 80 20.99 20.84 -4.66
C PRO A 80 21.57 19.41 -4.54
N SER A 81 22.59 19.14 -5.36
CA SER A 81 23.33 17.88 -5.31
C SER A 81 23.99 17.70 -3.94
N GLY A 82 23.87 16.51 -3.36
CA GLY A 82 24.50 16.16 -2.09
C GLY A 82 23.81 16.73 -0.84
N VAL A 83 22.66 17.41 -1.00
CA VAL A 83 21.88 17.95 0.14
C VAL A 83 20.86 16.92 0.60
N ALA A 84 20.68 16.82 1.92
CA ALA A 84 19.60 16.05 2.51
C ALA A 84 18.53 16.99 3.12
N LEU A 85 17.27 16.75 2.78
CA LEU A 85 16.13 17.53 3.23
C LEU A 85 15.27 16.66 4.15
N TYR A 86 14.99 17.13 5.36
CA TYR A 86 14.28 16.39 6.40
C TYR A 86 13.06 17.18 6.91
N GLY A 87 11.88 16.59 6.84
CA GLY A 87 10.64 17.11 7.39
C GLY A 87 10.25 16.38 8.67
N GLY A 88 9.21 16.87 9.36
CA GLY A 88 8.69 16.24 10.58
C GLY A 88 9.08 16.92 11.88
N PHE A 89 9.53 18.17 11.85
CA PHE A 89 9.97 18.90 13.04
C PHE A 89 8.86 19.82 13.56
N ALA A 90 8.70 19.92 14.87
CA ALA A 90 7.88 20.96 15.52
C ALA A 90 8.60 22.32 15.58
N GLY A 91 9.90 22.36 15.26
CA GLY A 91 10.71 23.59 15.28
C GLY A 91 11.37 23.85 16.64
N THR A 92 11.60 22.80 17.43
CA THR A 92 12.23 22.91 18.77
C THR A 92 13.28 21.83 19.04
N GLU A 93 13.44 20.89 18.11
CA GLU A 93 14.27 19.72 18.23
C GLU A 93 15.76 20.04 18.12
N ASN A 94 16.58 19.33 18.90
CA ASN A 94 18.04 19.46 18.86
C ASN A 94 18.74 18.28 18.15
N SER A 95 17.96 17.36 17.57
CA SER A 95 18.49 16.17 16.90
C SER A 95 17.57 15.69 15.79
N LEU A 96 18.15 15.03 14.78
CA LEU A 96 17.39 14.42 13.68
C LEU A 96 16.47 13.30 14.17
N ALA A 97 16.88 12.56 15.19
CA ALA A 97 16.13 11.42 15.72
C ALA A 97 14.90 11.81 16.56
N SER A 98 14.78 13.08 16.98
CA SER A 98 13.62 13.57 17.75
C SER A 98 12.46 14.06 16.88
N ARG A 99 12.60 14.02 15.55
CA ARG A 99 11.50 14.36 14.62
C ARG A 99 10.37 13.34 14.72
N ASP A 100 9.15 13.80 14.45
CA ASP A 100 7.96 12.96 14.33
C ASP A 100 7.18 13.44 13.10
N TRP A 101 7.44 12.82 11.95
CA TRP A 101 6.82 13.19 10.67
C TRP A 101 5.33 12.85 10.59
N LEU A 102 4.79 12.05 11.52
CA LEU A 102 3.37 11.78 11.60
C LEU A 102 2.65 12.85 12.42
N ALA A 103 3.25 13.32 13.52
CA ALA A 103 2.69 14.37 14.36
C ALA A 103 2.91 15.79 13.80
N ASN A 104 4.02 16.01 13.09
CA ASN A 104 4.45 17.33 12.60
C ASN A 104 4.53 17.33 11.07
N PRO A 105 3.39 17.29 10.34
CA PRO A 105 3.39 17.13 8.89
C PRO A 105 4.05 18.31 8.18
N THR A 106 5.09 18.02 7.38
CA THR A 106 5.71 18.99 6.48
C THR A 106 5.23 18.75 5.04
N ILE A 107 4.53 19.73 4.47
CA ILE A 107 3.83 19.60 3.18
C ILE A 107 4.49 20.48 2.13
N LEU A 108 5.01 19.87 1.07
CA LEU A 108 5.44 20.54 -0.16
C LEU A 108 4.25 20.56 -1.12
N SER A 109 3.65 21.73 -1.31
CA SER A 109 2.40 21.89 -2.06
C SER A 109 2.60 22.71 -3.34
N GLY A 110 2.08 22.19 -4.45
CA GLY A 110 1.99 22.93 -5.72
C GLY A 110 0.85 23.93 -5.79
N ASP A 111 -0.01 24.04 -4.78
CA ASP A 111 -1.19 24.91 -4.72
C ASP A 111 -0.81 26.40 -4.59
N ILE A 112 -0.36 27.01 -5.69
CA ILE A 112 0.04 28.42 -5.78
C ILE A 112 -1.10 29.27 -6.36
N GLY A 113 -1.11 30.57 -6.09
CA GLY A 113 -2.18 31.44 -6.60
C GLY A 113 -3.48 31.27 -5.82
N THR A 114 -4.53 30.76 -6.47
CA THR A 114 -5.87 30.62 -5.91
C THR A 114 -6.01 29.30 -5.18
N LEU A 115 -6.26 29.35 -3.88
CA LEU A 115 -6.42 28.17 -3.03
C LEU A 115 -7.39 27.15 -3.64
N MET A 116 -6.91 25.91 -3.81
CA MET A 116 -7.64 24.76 -4.37
C MET A 116 -8.00 24.87 -5.86
N ASP A 117 -7.39 25.78 -6.63
CA ASP A 117 -7.52 25.81 -8.08
C ASP A 117 -6.37 25.06 -8.76
N SER A 118 -6.61 23.83 -9.22
CA SER A 118 -5.55 23.08 -9.91
C SER A 118 -4.95 23.76 -11.15
N LEU A 119 -5.62 24.76 -11.74
CA LEU A 119 -5.19 25.37 -13.01
C LEU A 119 -4.01 26.32 -12.85
N ASP A 120 -3.79 26.89 -11.67
CA ASP A 120 -2.62 27.71 -11.35
C ASP A 120 -1.57 26.95 -10.53
N ASN A 121 -1.84 25.72 -10.09
CA ASN A 121 -0.84 24.89 -9.42
C ASN A 121 0.48 24.71 -10.20
N SER A 122 1.61 24.64 -9.48
CA SER A 122 2.92 24.34 -10.04
C SER A 122 2.89 23.10 -10.95
N TYR A 123 3.56 23.20 -12.11
CA TYR A 123 3.70 22.05 -12.99
C TYR A 123 4.48 20.91 -12.34
N ARG A 124 5.43 21.25 -11.47
CA ARG A 124 6.24 20.31 -10.69
C ARG A 124 6.45 20.91 -9.31
N VAL A 125 6.16 20.18 -8.25
CA VAL A 125 6.47 20.66 -6.89
C VAL A 125 7.98 20.60 -6.65
N ILE A 126 8.60 19.47 -6.99
CA ILE A 126 10.04 19.24 -6.83
C ILE A 126 10.69 18.97 -8.19
N ARG A 127 11.88 19.53 -8.41
CA ARG A 127 12.66 19.25 -9.61
C ARG A 127 14.11 18.93 -9.25
N LEU A 128 14.58 17.77 -9.73
CA LEU A 128 15.96 17.31 -9.64
C LEU A 128 16.52 17.20 -11.06
N ALA A 129 17.50 18.03 -11.40
CA ALA A 129 18.11 18.06 -12.72
C ALA A 129 19.63 18.15 -12.61
N ASN A 130 20.35 17.13 -13.10
CA ASN A 130 21.82 17.05 -13.00
C ASN A 130 22.33 17.08 -11.54
N VAL A 131 21.63 16.40 -10.63
CA VAL A 131 21.96 16.34 -9.21
C VAL A 131 22.11 14.90 -8.75
N ASN A 132 23.08 14.63 -7.90
CA ASN A 132 23.35 13.30 -7.36
C ASN A 132 23.39 13.32 -5.84
N ASN A 133 23.09 12.18 -5.23
CA ASN A 133 23.24 11.95 -3.79
C ASN A 133 22.36 12.87 -2.94
N THR A 134 21.14 13.15 -3.40
CA THR A 134 20.16 13.98 -2.70
C THR A 134 19.16 13.10 -1.95
N THR A 135 18.86 13.44 -0.70
CA THR A 135 17.90 12.69 0.14
C THR A 135 16.71 13.56 0.51
N LEU A 136 15.49 13.01 0.45
CA LEU A 136 14.29 13.63 1.01
C LEU A 136 13.64 12.66 1.98
N ASP A 137 13.29 13.13 3.18
CA ASP A 137 12.72 12.28 4.22
C ASP A 137 11.61 12.98 5.00
N GLY A 138 10.42 12.36 5.08
CA GLY A 138 9.34 12.80 5.96
C GLY A 138 8.48 13.94 5.40
N PHE A 139 8.31 14.04 4.09
CA PHE A 139 7.45 15.05 3.45
C PHE A 139 6.20 14.46 2.82
N THR A 140 5.13 15.25 2.84
CA THR A 140 3.99 15.07 1.92
C THR A 140 4.16 15.98 0.71
N VAL A 141 4.11 15.43 -0.50
CA VAL A 141 4.17 16.14 -1.78
C VAL A 141 2.81 16.07 -2.45
N THR A 142 2.17 17.22 -2.65
CA THR A 142 0.79 17.28 -3.17
C THR A 142 0.54 18.47 -4.08
N ALA A 143 -0.63 18.48 -4.69
CA ALA A 143 -1.14 19.55 -5.53
C ALA A 143 -0.26 19.88 -6.75
N GLY A 144 0.61 18.99 -7.20
CA GLY A 144 1.24 19.12 -8.51
C GLY A 144 0.22 18.94 -9.64
N TYR A 145 0.21 19.84 -10.63
CA TYR A 145 -0.64 19.73 -11.82
C TYR A 145 0.14 19.95 -13.12
N ASN A 146 0.73 18.91 -13.69
CA ASN A 146 1.52 19.00 -14.92
C ASN A 146 0.67 18.81 -16.18
N ASN A 147 -0.07 19.85 -16.57
CA ASN A 147 -0.76 19.93 -17.87
C ASN A 147 0.02 20.75 -18.91
N ASN A 148 1.34 20.88 -18.76
CA ASN A 148 2.16 21.75 -19.59
C ASN A 148 2.01 21.43 -21.10
N PRO A 149 1.68 22.41 -21.96
CA PRO A 149 1.46 22.17 -23.38
C PRO A 149 2.75 21.93 -24.18
N VAL A 150 3.95 22.16 -23.62
CA VAL A 150 5.24 22.03 -24.32
C VAL A 150 5.38 20.62 -24.93
N PRO A 151 5.73 20.47 -26.22
CA PRO A 151 5.69 19.19 -26.93
C PRO A 151 6.62 18.08 -26.43
N SER A 152 7.61 18.38 -25.59
CA SER A 152 8.53 17.34 -25.09
C SER A 152 7.84 16.50 -24.02
N LEU A 153 8.02 15.18 -24.10
CA LEU A 153 7.46 14.25 -23.11
C LEU A 153 8.04 14.53 -21.71
N THR A 154 9.33 14.89 -21.62
CA THR A 154 10.01 15.38 -20.39
C THR A 154 9.30 16.56 -19.73
N GLY A 155 8.70 17.42 -20.57
CA GLY A 155 7.98 18.60 -20.13
C GLY A 155 6.70 18.30 -19.35
N ARG A 156 6.15 17.09 -19.49
CA ARG A 156 4.77 16.77 -19.12
C ARG A 156 4.62 15.69 -18.05
N SER A 157 5.72 15.26 -17.43
CA SER A 157 5.71 14.21 -16.42
C SER A 157 6.08 14.66 -15.02
N GLY A 158 5.67 13.89 -14.00
CA GLY A 158 6.14 14.05 -12.63
C GLY A 158 5.65 15.33 -11.97
N ALA A 159 4.34 15.45 -11.72
CA ALA A 159 3.80 16.67 -11.15
C ALA A 159 4.18 16.88 -9.68
N GLY A 160 4.34 15.78 -8.92
CA GLY A 160 4.92 15.84 -7.59
C GLY A 160 6.43 16.06 -7.65
N MET A 161 7.14 15.19 -8.38
CA MET A 161 8.59 15.29 -8.52
C MET A 161 9.07 14.86 -9.90
N HIS A 162 10.05 15.58 -10.43
CA HIS A 162 10.66 15.27 -11.72
C HIS A 162 12.17 15.08 -11.58
N LEU A 163 12.68 13.95 -12.10
CA LEU A 163 14.10 13.60 -12.12
C LEU A 163 14.61 13.55 -13.56
N SER A 164 15.74 14.20 -13.81
CA SER A 164 16.45 14.14 -15.10
C SER A 164 17.95 14.15 -14.87
N ASN A 165 18.62 13.06 -15.28
CA ASN A 165 20.05 12.85 -14.98
C ASN A 165 20.33 13.05 -13.49
N ALA A 166 19.51 12.43 -12.64
CA ALA A 166 19.53 12.66 -11.21
C ALA A 166 19.38 11.38 -10.38
N ARG A 167 20.02 11.34 -9.21
CA ARG A 167 19.94 10.21 -8.26
C ARG A 167 19.41 10.68 -6.91
N CYS A 168 18.32 10.08 -6.45
CA CYS A 168 17.65 10.48 -5.22
C CYS A 168 17.20 9.28 -4.37
N SER A 169 17.31 9.45 -3.06
CA SER A 169 16.74 8.55 -2.06
C SER A 169 15.58 9.22 -1.34
N LEU A 170 14.45 8.52 -1.25
CA LEU A 170 13.22 8.96 -0.61
C LEU A 170 12.93 8.06 0.59
N TYR A 171 12.68 8.66 1.75
CA TYR A 171 12.32 7.94 2.97
C TYR A 171 11.04 8.53 3.56
N ASN A 172 10.08 7.71 3.97
CA ASN A 172 8.87 8.18 4.66
C ASN A 172 8.11 9.29 3.89
N MET A 173 8.15 9.25 2.56
CA MET A 173 7.53 10.26 1.71
C MET A 173 6.10 9.88 1.36
N THR A 174 5.21 10.86 1.29
CA THR A 174 3.85 10.68 0.76
C THR A 174 3.66 11.52 -0.49
N PHE A 175 3.44 10.89 -1.64
CA PHE A 175 3.00 11.56 -2.86
C PHE A 175 1.50 11.36 -3.04
N VAL A 176 0.72 12.44 -2.88
CA VAL A 176 -0.74 12.34 -2.85
C VAL A 176 -1.42 13.34 -3.77
N GLY A 177 -2.37 12.85 -4.57
CA GLY A 177 -3.26 13.69 -5.38
C GLY A 177 -2.56 14.49 -6.48
N ASN A 178 -1.37 14.06 -6.92
CA ASN A 178 -0.65 14.74 -8.00
C ASN A 178 -1.19 14.27 -9.35
N THR A 179 -1.31 15.21 -10.30
CA THR A 179 -1.79 14.90 -11.65
C THR A 179 -0.82 15.39 -12.69
N ALA A 180 -0.34 14.49 -13.55
CA ALA A 180 0.52 14.81 -14.68
C ALA A 180 -0.05 14.18 -15.95
N ARG A 181 0.47 14.60 -17.11
CA ARG A 181 0.19 13.87 -18.35
C ARG A 181 0.80 12.47 -18.33
N PHE A 182 1.96 12.30 -17.69
CA PHE A 182 2.62 11.00 -17.55
C PHE A 182 3.31 10.92 -16.19
N GLY A 183 3.22 9.82 -15.43
CA GLY A 183 3.85 9.78 -14.10
C GLY A 183 3.20 10.78 -13.14
N GLY A 184 1.99 10.48 -12.65
CA GLY A 184 1.19 11.44 -11.88
C GLY A 184 1.94 12.06 -10.71
N ALA A 185 2.65 11.23 -9.92
CA ALA A 185 3.55 11.66 -8.86
C ALA A 185 4.95 11.96 -9.38
N ILE A 186 5.64 10.93 -9.88
CA ILE A 186 7.07 11.01 -10.23
C ILE A 186 7.28 10.71 -11.71
N GLY A 187 8.12 11.53 -12.37
CA GLY A 187 8.63 11.26 -13.71
C GLY A 187 10.16 11.18 -13.69
N LEU A 188 10.73 10.09 -14.19
CA LEU A 188 12.16 9.85 -14.29
C LEU A 188 12.61 9.77 -15.76
N TRP A 189 13.73 10.41 -16.06
CA TRP A 189 14.28 10.54 -17.41
C TRP A 189 15.79 10.38 -17.46
N SER A 190 16.30 9.98 -18.63
CA SER A 190 17.73 9.91 -18.90
C SER A 190 18.42 8.94 -17.92
N ASN A 191 19.63 9.23 -17.44
CA ASN A 191 20.36 8.37 -16.51
C ASN A 191 19.99 8.64 -15.04
N SER A 192 18.69 8.56 -14.72
CA SER A 192 18.20 8.80 -13.35
C SER A 192 18.11 7.51 -12.52
N GLU A 193 18.13 7.64 -11.20
CA GLU A 193 17.99 6.52 -10.26
C GLU A 193 17.14 6.95 -9.08
N LEU A 194 16.23 6.08 -8.66
CA LEU A 194 15.34 6.32 -7.54
C LEU A 194 15.37 5.14 -6.58
N VAL A 195 15.67 5.45 -5.32
CA VAL A 195 15.48 4.53 -4.19
C VAL A 195 14.37 5.11 -3.33
N ALA A 196 13.30 4.35 -3.11
CA ALA A 196 12.19 4.76 -2.25
C ALA A 196 11.97 3.73 -1.16
N GLU A 197 11.92 4.19 0.09
CA GLU A 197 11.71 3.35 1.26
C GLU A 197 10.60 3.94 2.14
N ASN A 198 9.68 3.08 2.61
CA ASN A 198 8.55 3.47 3.46
C ASN A 198 7.70 4.60 2.84
N CYS A 199 7.62 4.63 1.51
CA CYS A 199 6.93 5.68 0.75
C CYS A 199 5.49 5.28 0.39
N LEU A 200 4.59 6.26 0.43
CA LEU A 200 3.20 6.13 0.02
C LEU A 200 2.93 6.93 -1.28
N PHE A 201 2.48 6.24 -2.32
CA PHE A 201 1.99 6.84 -3.55
C PHE A 201 0.48 6.65 -3.62
N GLN A 202 -0.28 7.72 -3.37
CA GLN A 202 -1.73 7.63 -3.22
C GLN A 202 -2.49 8.57 -4.16
N GLN A 203 -3.52 8.05 -4.84
CA GLN A 203 -4.45 8.85 -5.63
C GLN A 203 -3.78 9.75 -6.70
N ASN A 204 -2.60 9.35 -7.17
CA ASN A 204 -1.94 10.07 -8.25
C ASN A 204 -2.57 9.67 -9.59
N THR A 205 -2.67 10.64 -10.48
CA THR A 205 -3.38 10.48 -11.74
C THR A 205 -2.47 10.83 -12.91
N SER A 206 -2.45 9.93 -13.89
CA SER A 206 -1.97 10.24 -15.23
C SER A 206 -3.15 10.50 -16.16
N ASN A 207 -3.14 11.64 -16.84
CA ASN A 207 -4.17 12.04 -17.82
C ASN A 207 -3.62 12.08 -19.26
N GLY A 208 -2.65 11.21 -19.53
CA GLY A 208 -1.97 11.11 -20.81
C GLY A 208 -2.85 10.77 -22.00
N SER A 209 -2.21 10.57 -23.14
CA SER A 209 -2.89 10.27 -24.40
C SER A 209 -2.16 9.20 -25.21
N ASN A 210 -1.35 8.38 -24.53
CA ASN A 210 -0.60 7.26 -25.10
C ASN A 210 -0.47 6.15 -24.05
N ASP A 211 0.22 5.08 -24.40
CA ASP A 211 0.45 3.90 -23.58
C ASP A 211 1.41 4.11 -22.40
N ARG A 212 2.39 5.02 -22.52
CA ARG A 212 3.44 5.27 -21.49
C ARG A 212 2.99 6.22 -20.38
N CYS A 213 2.06 5.78 -19.53
CA CYS A 213 1.32 6.71 -18.67
C CYS A 213 1.58 6.67 -17.17
N GLY A 214 2.01 5.56 -16.54
CA GLY A 214 2.46 5.53 -15.13
C GLY A 214 1.58 6.33 -14.15
N GLY A 215 0.52 5.74 -13.58
CA GLY A 215 -0.44 6.48 -12.75
C GLY A 215 0.21 7.18 -11.54
N ALA A 216 1.16 6.53 -10.87
CA ALA A 216 2.04 7.17 -9.89
C ALA A 216 3.39 7.54 -10.51
N ILE A 217 4.10 6.57 -11.07
CA ILE A 217 5.49 6.73 -11.50
C ILE A 217 5.61 6.36 -12.97
N LEU A 218 6.25 7.25 -13.75
CA LEU A 218 6.79 6.93 -15.07
C LEU A 218 8.32 6.95 -15.00
N ALA A 219 8.95 5.83 -15.30
CA ALA A 219 10.37 5.73 -15.61
C ALA A 219 10.52 5.49 -17.12
N GLU A 220 10.87 6.52 -17.88
CA GLU A 220 10.68 6.47 -19.33
C GLU A 220 11.64 5.55 -20.08
N ASP A 221 12.91 5.55 -19.68
CA ASP A 221 13.96 4.71 -20.28
C ASP A 221 13.96 3.31 -19.65
N GLU A 222 14.05 2.26 -20.48
CA GLU A 222 14.08 0.86 -20.05
C GLU A 222 15.30 0.48 -19.21
N PHE A 223 16.29 1.39 -19.05
CA PHE A 223 17.51 1.18 -18.26
C PHE A 223 17.50 1.95 -16.92
N LEU A 224 16.39 2.62 -16.60
CA LEU A 224 16.22 3.31 -15.33
C LEU A 224 15.99 2.29 -14.22
N ASN A 225 16.96 2.17 -13.32
CA ASN A 225 16.87 1.28 -12.17
C ASN A 225 16.17 1.99 -11.01
N CYS A 226 15.02 1.45 -10.59
CA CYS A 226 14.30 1.92 -9.42
C CYS A 226 14.14 0.81 -8.39
N SER A 227 14.33 1.15 -7.11
CA SER A 227 14.12 0.23 -5.99
C SER A 227 13.07 0.79 -5.04
N TYR A 228 12.13 -0.08 -4.66
CA TYR A 228 11.03 0.24 -3.78
C TYR A 228 11.00 -0.78 -2.64
N LEU A 229 11.19 -0.29 -1.41
CA LEU A 229 11.16 -1.09 -0.20
C LEU A 229 10.04 -0.58 0.71
N ASN A 230 9.17 -1.48 1.18
CA ASN A 230 8.06 -1.14 2.08
C ASN A 230 7.14 -0.04 1.49
N CYS A 231 7.06 0.05 0.17
CA CYS A 231 6.26 1.08 -0.49
C CYS A 231 4.81 0.65 -0.68
N ARG A 232 3.91 1.62 -0.64
CA ARG A 232 2.48 1.43 -0.88
C ARG A 232 2.03 2.23 -2.09
N PHE A 233 1.49 1.56 -3.09
CA PHE A 233 0.87 2.19 -4.27
C PHE A 233 -0.64 1.99 -4.19
N VAL A 234 -1.36 3.06 -3.84
CA VAL A 234 -2.77 2.99 -3.46
C VAL A 234 -3.63 3.91 -4.33
N ARG A 235 -4.60 3.34 -5.05
CA ARG A 235 -5.60 4.11 -5.81
C ARG A 235 -5.00 5.06 -6.85
N ASN A 236 -3.83 4.73 -7.40
CA ASN A 236 -3.26 5.48 -8.51
C ASN A 236 -3.93 5.04 -9.82
N ARG A 237 -4.06 5.95 -10.78
CA ARG A 237 -4.82 5.66 -12.00
C ARG A 237 -4.27 6.34 -13.24
N VAL A 238 -4.51 5.67 -14.36
CA VAL A 238 -4.35 6.20 -15.71
C VAL A 238 -5.74 6.40 -16.31
N LEU A 239 -6.07 7.64 -16.71
CA LEU A 239 -7.38 7.97 -17.29
C LEU A 239 -7.48 7.62 -18.78
N TYR A 240 -6.35 7.55 -19.48
CA TYR A 240 -6.33 7.24 -20.90
C TYR A 240 -6.70 5.78 -21.15
N VAL A 241 -7.73 5.58 -21.96
CA VAL A 241 -8.13 4.25 -22.45
C VAL A 241 -7.05 3.80 -23.44
N GLY A 242 -6.19 2.89 -23.00
CA GLY A 242 -4.99 2.47 -23.70
C GLY A 242 -3.70 2.73 -22.92
N GLY A 243 -3.75 3.44 -21.80
CA GLY A 243 -2.59 3.72 -20.97
C GLY A 243 -2.20 2.54 -20.08
N ALA A 244 -0.90 2.43 -19.78
CA ALA A 244 -0.33 1.34 -18.99
C ALA A 244 0.28 1.80 -17.65
N GLY A 245 0.40 0.85 -16.71
CA GLY A 245 1.10 1.03 -15.44
C GLY A 245 0.30 1.87 -14.45
N GLY A 246 -0.76 1.32 -13.86
CA GLY A 246 -1.62 2.07 -12.94
C GLY A 246 -0.86 2.59 -11.71
N ALA A 247 0.16 1.88 -11.24
CA ALA A 247 1.15 2.40 -10.31
C ALA A 247 2.44 2.83 -11.03
N VAL A 248 3.17 1.88 -11.63
CA VAL A 248 4.50 2.13 -12.22
C VAL A 248 4.51 1.73 -13.70
N CYS A 249 5.09 2.59 -14.54
CA CYS A 249 5.30 2.33 -15.97
C CYS A 249 6.77 2.57 -16.35
N GLY A 250 7.35 1.65 -17.12
CA GLY A 250 8.71 1.67 -17.64
C GLY A 250 9.80 1.39 -16.59
N GLY A 251 11.08 1.58 -16.98
CA GLY A 251 12.26 1.25 -16.17
C GLY A 251 12.45 -0.24 -15.88
N GLU A 252 13.54 -0.56 -15.18
CA GLU A 252 13.76 -1.85 -14.53
C GLU A 252 13.56 -1.66 -13.02
N ASN A 253 12.68 -2.47 -12.41
CA ASN A 253 12.18 -2.17 -11.08
C ASN A 253 12.38 -3.34 -10.11
N THR A 254 12.80 -3.04 -8.90
CA THR A 254 12.78 -3.99 -7.79
C THR A 254 11.75 -3.54 -6.75
N PHE A 255 10.79 -4.40 -6.45
CA PHE A 255 9.76 -4.18 -5.43
C PHE A 255 9.93 -5.21 -4.33
N ILE A 256 10.14 -4.74 -3.11
CA ILE A 256 10.36 -5.60 -1.94
C ILE A 256 9.40 -5.16 -0.87
N ASN A 257 8.61 -6.11 -0.36
CA ASN A 257 7.69 -5.86 0.74
C ASN A 257 6.68 -4.75 0.43
N CYS A 258 6.21 -4.69 -0.82
CA CYS A 258 5.37 -3.61 -1.34
C CYS A 258 3.89 -4.01 -1.40
N VAL A 259 3.01 -3.02 -1.32
CA VAL A 259 1.56 -3.20 -1.45
C VAL A 259 1.04 -2.42 -2.65
N PHE A 260 0.41 -3.11 -3.59
CA PHE A 260 -0.28 -2.53 -4.74
C PHE A 260 -1.78 -2.70 -4.56
N SER A 261 -2.45 -1.61 -4.19
CA SER A 261 -3.86 -1.62 -3.84
C SER A 261 -4.68 -0.72 -4.77
N ASN A 262 -5.72 -1.30 -5.37
CA ASN A 262 -6.77 -0.52 -6.03
C ASN A 262 -6.23 0.43 -7.14
N ASN A 263 -5.11 0.11 -7.77
CA ASN A 263 -4.59 0.89 -8.89
C ASN A 263 -5.33 0.52 -10.19
N SER A 264 -5.39 1.45 -11.14
CA SER A 264 -6.19 1.29 -12.35
C SER A 264 -5.46 1.76 -13.61
N ALA A 265 -5.38 0.91 -14.62
CA ALA A 265 -4.93 1.26 -15.97
C ALA A 265 -5.55 0.30 -17.00
N SER A 266 -5.41 0.56 -18.30
CA SER A 266 -5.90 -0.42 -19.30
C SER A 266 -4.99 -1.65 -19.37
N PHE A 267 -3.68 -1.43 -19.31
CA PHE A 267 -2.64 -2.47 -19.33
C PHE A 267 -1.78 -2.37 -18.07
N GLY A 268 -1.43 -3.50 -17.45
CA GLY A 268 -0.56 -3.49 -16.26
C GLY A 268 -1.12 -2.61 -15.14
N SER A 269 -2.29 -2.95 -14.59
CA SER A 269 -2.95 -2.12 -13.56
C SER A 269 -2.06 -1.81 -12.36
N ALA A 270 -1.12 -2.69 -12.03
CA ALA A 270 -0.06 -2.39 -11.09
C ALA A 270 1.20 -1.90 -11.82
N ILE A 271 1.81 -2.78 -12.64
CA ILE A 271 3.14 -2.56 -13.20
C ILE A 271 3.12 -2.83 -14.70
N ALA A 272 3.66 -1.89 -15.47
CA ALA A 272 3.95 -2.07 -16.89
C ALA A 272 5.40 -1.69 -17.16
N SER A 273 6.33 -2.63 -17.06
CA SER A 273 7.79 -2.39 -17.10
C SER A 273 8.47 -3.45 -17.97
N SER A 274 9.66 -3.13 -18.50
CA SER A 274 10.47 -4.07 -19.29
C SER A 274 10.93 -5.25 -18.44
N ASN A 275 11.37 -4.99 -17.20
CA ASN A 275 11.81 -6.00 -16.24
C ASN A 275 11.40 -5.60 -14.82
N ALA A 276 10.85 -6.54 -14.04
CA ALA A 276 10.66 -6.31 -12.61
C ALA A 276 10.86 -7.54 -11.74
N SER A 277 11.56 -7.36 -10.63
CA SER A 277 11.71 -8.35 -9.56
C SER A 277 10.83 -7.95 -8.37
N ILE A 278 10.02 -8.90 -7.90
CA ILE A 278 8.99 -8.70 -6.90
C ILE A 278 9.22 -9.71 -5.77
N TYR A 279 9.42 -9.21 -4.57
CA TYR A 279 9.61 -10.03 -3.38
C TYR A 279 8.61 -9.62 -2.32
N GLN A 280 8.01 -10.59 -1.65
CA GLN A 280 7.20 -10.36 -0.46
C GLN A 280 6.12 -9.30 -0.66
N SER A 281 5.47 -9.26 -1.82
CA SER A 281 4.56 -8.16 -2.15
C SER A 281 3.13 -8.63 -2.28
N SER A 282 2.19 -7.74 -1.95
CA SER A 282 0.74 -8.02 -2.02
C SER A 282 0.09 -7.13 -3.07
N PHE A 283 -0.61 -7.75 -4.02
CA PHE A 283 -1.34 -7.09 -5.09
C PHE A 283 -2.82 -7.42 -4.97
N GLY A 284 -3.66 -6.41 -4.70
CA GLY A 284 -5.11 -6.63 -4.68
C GLY A 284 -5.99 -5.43 -4.94
N GLY A 285 -7.17 -5.73 -5.47
CA GLY A 285 -8.16 -4.74 -5.90
C GLY A 285 -7.74 -3.92 -7.13
N ASN A 286 -6.59 -4.22 -7.76
CA ASN A 286 -6.17 -3.51 -8.96
C ASN A 286 -7.09 -3.86 -10.13
N GLN A 287 -7.39 -2.87 -10.97
CA GLN A 287 -8.38 -2.94 -12.02
C GLN A 287 -7.71 -2.70 -13.36
N ASP A 288 -7.77 -3.71 -14.23
CA ASP A 288 -7.30 -3.61 -15.61
C ASP A 288 -8.35 -4.05 -16.63
N ASN A 289 -8.01 -3.87 -17.90
CA ASN A 289 -8.63 -4.63 -18.99
C ASN A 289 -7.68 -5.72 -19.51
N PHE A 290 -6.37 -5.51 -19.34
CA PHE A 290 -5.29 -6.31 -19.93
C PHE A 290 -4.13 -6.49 -18.94
N GLY A 291 -4.42 -7.27 -17.90
CA GLY A 291 -3.46 -7.85 -16.97
C GLY A 291 -2.86 -6.91 -15.93
N LEU A 292 -2.41 -7.51 -14.83
CA LEU A 292 -1.84 -6.80 -13.68
C LEU A 292 -0.40 -6.37 -13.93
N LEU A 293 0.37 -7.25 -14.56
CA LEU A 293 1.75 -7.08 -14.99
C LEU A 293 1.81 -7.16 -16.51
N SER A 294 2.40 -6.16 -17.18
CA SER A 294 2.40 -6.10 -18.64
C SER A 294 3.74 -5.72 -19.27
N ASN A 295 3.96 -6.17 -20.52
CA ASN A 295 5.04 -5.77 -21.42
C ASN A 295 6.47 -6.02 -20.91
N GLY A 296 6.72 -7.13 -20.20
CA GLY A 296 8.06 -7.39 -19.69
C GLY A 296 8.34 -8.79 -19.15
N ASN A 297 9.53 -8.93 -18.56
CA ASN A 297 9.97 -10.13 -17.85
C ASN A 297 9.85 -9.89 -16.35
N TYR A 298 9.10 -10.76 -15.67
CA TYR A 298 8.83 -10.62 -14.25
C TYR A 298 9.43 -11.78 -13.45
N GLN A 299 9.89 -11.48 -12.24
CA GLN A 299 10.20 -12.50 -11.25
C GLN A 299 9.40 -12.17 -10.00
N ALA A 300 8.65 -13.11 -9.46
CA ALA A 300 7.91 -12.91 -8.21
C ALA A 300 8.12 -14.06 -7.24
N PHE A 301 8.45 -13.70 -6.00
CA PHE A 301 8.72 -14.65 -4.94
C PHE A 301 7.96 -14.29 -3.67
N ASN A 302 7.42 -15.30 -2.98
CA ASN A 302 6.70 -15.14 -1.71
C ASN A 302 5.63 -14.05 -1.78
N SER A 303 4.89 -13.95 -2.89
CA SER A 303 4.01 -12.80 -3.16
C SER A 303 2.56 -13.24 -3.37
N ILE A 304 1.62 -12.35 -3.06
CA ILE A 304 0.19 -12.61 -3.21
C ILE A 304 -0.40 -11.75 -4.34
N PHE A 305 -1.10 -12.40 -5.26
CA PHE A 305 -1.82 -11.79 -6.37
C PHE A 305 -3.31 -12.21 -6.29
N TRP A 306 -4.12 -11.42 -5.59
CA TRP A 306 -5.50 -11.79 -5.27
C TRP A 306 -6.47 -10.61 -5.35
N LEU A 307 -7.77 -10.85 -5.57
CA LEU A 307 -8.81 -9.80 -5.76
C LEU A 307 -8.57 -8.78 -6.89
N ASN A 308 -7.61 -9.01 -7.79
CA ASN A 308 -7.47 -8.17 -8.99
C ASN A 308 -8.65 -8.44 -9.95
N ILE A 309 -9.20 -7.37 -10.52
CA ILE A 309 -10.48 -7.37 -11.25
C ILE A 309 -10.20 -7.33 -12.75
N ASN A 310 -10.91 -8.18 -13.52
CA ASN A 310 -10.78 -8.38 -14.97
C ASN A 310 -9.39 -8.85 -15.45
N SER A 311 -8.50 -9.19 -14.51
CA SER A 311 -7.09 -9.42 -14.75
C SER A 311 -6.75 -10.91 -14.91
N THR A 312 -6.02 -11.24 -15.96
CA THR A 312 -5.00 -12.29 -15.89
C THR A 312 -3.75 -11.69 -15.26
N THR A 313 -3.01 -12.41 -14.41
CA THR A 313 -1.80 -11.86 -13.77
C THR A 313 -0.82 -11.24 -14.78
N LEU A 314 -0.71 -11.83 -15.98
CA LEU A 314 0.20 -11.40 -17.05
C LEU A 314 -0.56 -10.97 -18.31
N TYR A 315 0.01 -9.98 -19.01
CA TYR A 315 -0.34 -9.61 -20.38
C TYR A 315 0.91 -9.30 -21.20
N GLU A 316 1.08 -9.93 -22.37
CA GLU A 316 2.28 -9.76 -23.22
C GLU A 316 3.60 -9.82 -22.43
N SER A 317 3.65 -10.72 -21.45
CA SER A 317 4.74 -10.83 -20.48
C SER A 317 5.12 -12.28 -20.27
N VAL A 318 6.35 -12.48 -19.81
CA VAL A 318 6.79 -13.76 -19.26
C VAL A 318 7.17 -13.57 -17.79
N ALA A 319 6.98 -14.61 -16.98
CA ALA A 319 7.32 -14.53 -15.57
C ALA A 319 7.93 -15.82 -15.01
N THR A 320 8.76 -15.70 -13.98
CA THR A 320 9.11 -16.80 -13.08
C THR A 320 8.46 -16.53 -11.73
N LEU A 321 7.60 -17.45 -11.29
CA LEU A 321 6.87 -17.35 -10.03
C LEU A 321 7.25 -18.51 -9.12
N SER A 322 7.47 -18.24 -7.83
CA SER A 322 7.80 -19.26 -6.83
C SER A 322 7.23 -18.85 -5.48
N ALA A 323 6.67 -19.82 -4.75
CA ALA A 323 6.01 -19.58 -3.46
C ALA A 323 5.01 -18.41 -3.50
N CYS A 324 4.20 -18.31 -4.56
CA CYS A 324 3.21 -17.25 -4.70
C CYS A 324 1.79 -17.79 -4.54
N LEU A 325 0.90 -16.95 -4.01
CA LEU A 325 -0.54 -17.21 -3.97
C LEU A 325 -1.22 -16.43 -5.10
N LEU A 326 -1.93 -17.15 -5.97
CA LEU A 326 -2.58 -16.60 -7.17
C LEU A 326 -4.08 -16.85 -7.16
N LYS A 327 -4.84 -15.91 -7.73
CA LYS A 327 -6.28 -16.07 -7.99
C LYS A 327 -6.58 -17.14 -9.03
N GLU A 328 -5.68 -17.31 -9.98
CA GLU A 328 -5.76 -18.31 -11.02
C GLU A 328 -5.80 -19.72 -10.43
N GLY A 329 -6.55 -20.62 -11.08
CA GLY A 329 -6.62 -22.03 -10.69
C GLY A 329 -5.38 -22.86 -11.08
N GLN A 330 -4.41 -22.25 -11.77
CA GLN A 330 -3.18 -22.88 -12.23
C GLN A 330 -2.15 -21.80 -12.59
N CYS A 331 -0.93 -22.23 -12.92
CA CYS A 331 0.13 -21.33 -13.38
C CYS A 331 -0.35 -20.47 -14.56
N PRO A 332 -0.21 -19.12 -14.51
CA PRO A 332 -0.64 -18.24 -15.59
C PRO A 332 0.07 -18.54 -16.91
N ASN A 333 -0.63 -18.31 -18.03
CA ASN A 333 0.01 -18.39 -19.35
C ASN A 333 1.16 -17.38 -19.44
N GLY A 334 2.32 -17.82 -19.93
CA GLY A 334 3.55 -17.03 -19.97
C GLY A 334 4.39 -17.10 -18.68
N ALA A 335 3.89 -17.72 -17.60
CA ALA A 335 4.66 -17.95 -16.39
C ALA A 335 5.32 -19.34 -16.35
N SER A 336 6.50 -19.42 -15.76
CA SER A 336 7.10 -20.63 -15.20
C SER A 336 6.82 -20.62 -13.70
N CYS A 337 6.14 -21.64 -13.18
CA CYS A 337 5.86 -21.80 -11.76
C CYS A 337 6.60 -23.05 -11.27
N GLU A 338 7.72 -22.86 -10.57
CA GLU A 338 8.76 -23.89 -10.46
C GLU A 338 8.70 -24.75 -9.18
N ASP A 339 7.77 -24.50 -8.26
CA ASP A 339 7.72 -25.22 -6.99
C ASP A 339 6.32 -25.60 -6.50
N ALA A 340 6.30 -26.61 -5.61
CA ALA A 340 5.10 -27.13 -4.97
C ALA A 340 4.50 -26.18 -3.91
N THR A 341 5.18 -25.06 -3.62
CA THR A 341 4.73 -24.04 -2.67
C THR A 341 3.79 -23.04 -3.32
N MET A 342 3.57 -23.09 -4.63
CA MET A 342 2.54 -22.29 -5.29
C MET A 342 1.14 -22.62 -4.77
N ILE A 343 0.36 -21.57 -4.47
CA ILE A 343 -1.03 -21.69 -4.02
C ILE A 343 -1.95 -21.09 -5.08
N TYR A 344 -2.91 -21.88 -5.56
CA TYR A 344 -3.82 -21.49 -6.64
C TYR A 344 -5.27 -21.46 -6.14
N ASN A 345 -5.99 -20.39 -6.48
CA ASN A 345 -7.43 -20.24 -6.24
C ASN A 345 -7.85 -20.57 -4.79
N LYS A 346 -7.07 -20.08 -3.83
CA LYS A 346 -7.40 -20.11 -2.40
C LYS A 346 -7.39 -18.69 -1.86
N ASP A 347 -8.48 -18.31 -1.20
CA ASP A 347 -8.59 -16.97 -0.62
C ASP A 347 -7.52 -16.77 0.47
N PRO A 348 -6.67 -15.73 0.39
CA PRO A 348 -5.68 -15.38 1.42
C PRO A 348 -6.33 -14.77 2.67
N TYR A 349 -7.66 -14.57 2.68
CA TYR A 349 -8.43 -14.04 3.80
C TYR A 349 -7.84 -12.74 4.36
N PHE A 350 -7.71 -11.74 3.49
CA PHE A 350 -7.29 -10.41 3.90
C PHE A 350 -8.29 -9.75 4.86
N VAL A 351 -7.78 -9.00 5.85
CA VAL A 351 -8.59 -8.37 6.90
C VAL A 351 -9.59 -7.35 6.32
N ASP A 352 -9.13 -6.41 5.49
CA ASP A 352 -10.00 -5.40 4.85
C ASP A 352 -9.48 -4.91 3.48
N PRO A 353 -9.53 -5.78 2.45
CA PRO A 353 -8.92 -5.48 1.16
C PRO A 353 -9.59 -4.32 0.40
N ARG A 354 -10.85 -3.98 0.71
CA ARG A 354 -11.55 -2.82 0.10
C ARG A 354 -11.00 -1.48 0.57
N ASN A 355 -10.57 -1.43 1.82
CA ASN A 355 -9.95 -0.24 2.39
C ASN A 355 -8.42 -0.23 2.18
N GLY A 356 -7.87 -1.29 1.61
CA GLY A 356 -6.46 -1.41 1.25
C GLY A 356 -5.61 -2.04 2.35
N ASP A 357 -6.24 -2.75 3.28
CA ASP A 357 -5.58 -3.60 4.26
C ASP A 357 -5.50 -5.04 3.74
N PHE A 358 -4.28 -5.43 3.39
CA PHE A 358 -3.94 -6.76 2.88
C PHE A 358 -3.15 -7.57 3.92
N SER A 359 -3.26 -7.22 5.21
CA SER A 359 -2.81 -8.10 6.29
C SER A 359 -3.61 -9.40 6.26
N LEU A 360 -2.94 -10.49 6.64
CA LEU A 360 -3.54 -11.81 6.67
C LEU A 360 -4.41 -11.97 7.91
N SER A 361 -5.54 -12.66 7.77
CA SER A 361 -6.33 -13.12 8.92
C SER A 361 -5.99 -14.57 9.25
N LEU A 362 -6.42 -14.98 10.44
CA LEU A 362 -6.22 -16.33 10.94
C LEU A 362 -6.70 -17.40 9.93
N CYS A 363 -5.90 -18.46 9.75
CA CYS A 363 -6.12 -19.56 8.80
C CYS A 363 -6.01 -19.18 7.31
N SER A 364 -5.42 -18.03 7.01
CA SER A 364 -4.94 -17.76 5.66
C SER A 364 -4.05 -18.89 5.16
N PRO A 365 -4.26 -19.39 3.94
CA PRO A 365 -3.35 -20.35 3.31
C PRO A 365 -1.97 -19.73 3.02
N ALA A 366 -1.83 -18.41 3.10
CA ALA A 366 -0.55 -17.72 2.93
C ALA A 366 0.33 -17.72 4.20
N ILE A 367 -0.22 -18.08 5.35
CA ILE A 367 0.53 -18.15 6.61
C ILE A 367 1.44 -19.38 6.59
N ASP A 368 2.70 -19.18 7.01
CA ASP A 368 3.75 -20.18 7.09
C ASP A 368 3.92 -20.98 5.78
N ALA A 369 3.66 -20.34 4.64
CA ALA A 369 3.58 -21.01 3.33
C ALA A 369 4.64 -20.55 2.31
N GLY A 370 5.37 -19.48 2.61
CA GLY A 370 6.41 -18.96 1.75
C GLY A 370 7.72 -19.75 1.82
N ALA A 371 8.70 -19.33 1.03
CA ALA A 371 10.04 -19.93 0.96
C ALA A 371 11.10 -19.03 1.60
N ASN A 372 11.67 -19.44 2.73
CA ASN A 372 12.69 -18.67 3.45
C ASN A 372 13.94 -18.36 2.60
N ALA A 373 14.29 -19.24 1.65
CA ALA A 373 15.44 -19.05 0.76
C ALA A 373 15.27 -17.87 -0.22
N ASN A 374 14.04 -17.42 -0.45
CA ASN A 374 13.72 -16.32 -1.35
C ASN A 374 13.60 -14.96 -0.63
N ILE A 375 13.87 -14.91 0.68
CA ILE A 375 13.88 -13.66 1.44
C ILE A 375 15.22 -12.95 1.20
N PRO A 376 15.23 -11.69 0.71
CA PRO A 376 16.44 -10.89 0.68
C PRO A 376 17.05 -10.77 2.07
N ALA A 377 18.36 -11.00 2.23
CA ALA A 377 19.01 -11.09 3.54
C ALA A 377 18.90 -9.84 4.43
N PHE A 378 18.60 -8.67 3.84
CA PHE A 378 18.39 -7.42 4.57
C PHE A 378 16.94 -7.20 5.02
N LEU A 379 15.98 -7.97 4.49
CA LEU A 379 14.57 -7.84 4.82
C LEU A 379 14.26 -8.65 6.10
N MET A 380 14.41 -7.99 7.25
CA MET A 380 14.21 -8.61 8.56
C MET A 380 12.77 -8.52 9.06
N GLU A 381 12.02 -7.51 8.62
CA GLU A 381 10.68 -7.19 9.09
C GLU A 381 9.72 -6.98 7.90
N ASP A 382 8.43 -7.15 8.16
CA ASP A 382 7.33 -6.90 7.24
C ASP A 382 6.98 -5.41 7.20
N VAL A 383 5.94 -5.05 6.43
CA VAL A 383 5.57 -3.64 6.22
C VAL A 383 5.01 -2.97 7.49
N THR A 384 4.78 -3.74 8.56
CA THR A 384 4.28 -3.27 9.87
C THR A 384 5.31 -3.38 10.99
N GLY A 385 6.54 -3.83 10.69
CA GLY A 385 7.61 -4.02 11.67
C GLY A 385 7.60 -5.39 12.36
N ILE A 386 6.83 -6.35 11.85
CA ILE A 386 6.80 -7.72 12.37
C ILE A 386 7.92 -8.53 11.71
N SER A 387 8.67 -9.33 12.48
CA SER A 387 9.74 -10.21 11.96
C SER A 387 9.27 -11.08 10.78
N ARG A 388 10.01 -11.09 9.66
CA ARG A 388 9.66 -11.82 8.42
C ARG A 388 9.59 -13.35 8.55
N VAL A 389 10.04 -13.93 9.65
CA VAL A 389 9.94 -15.37 9.87
C VAL A 389 9.39 -15.56 11.28
N ILE A 390 8.11 -15.90 11.34
CA ILE A 390 7.42 -16.36 12.54
C ILE A 390 7.27 -17.88 12.42
N ASN A 391 7.28 -18.61 13.54
CA ASN A 391 7.10 -20.08 13.57
C ASN A 391 8.03 -20.93 12.65
N GLY A 392 9.08 -20.33 12.09
CA GLY A 392 10.08 -21.00 11.26
C GLY A 392 9.85 -20.90 9.76
N VAL A 393 8.71 -20.36 9.29
CA VAL A 393 8.42 -20.16 7.86
C VAL A 393 7.91 -18.74 7.63
N VAL A 394 8.25 -18.17 6.48
CA VAL A 394 7.78 -16.84 6.08
C VAL A 394 6.38 -16.90 5.51
N ASP A 395 5.57 -15.88 5.80
CA ASP A 395 4.27 -15.73 5.16
C ASP A 395 4.44 -15.21 3.73
N MET A 396 3.49 -15.56 2.84
CA MET A 396 3.46 -14.92 1.52
C MET A 396 2.90 -13.51 1.63
N GLY A 397 3.45 -12.60 0.84
CA GLY A 397 3.00 -11.21 0.73
C GLY A 397 3.73 -10.25 1.64
N ALA A 398 3.21 -9.01 1.71
CA ALA A 398 3.85 -7.90 2.41
C ALA A 398 3.68 -7.90 3.94
N TYR A 399 2.90 -8.84 4.46
CA TYR A 399 2.50 -8.89 5.85
C TYR A 399 2.81 -10.26 6.43
N GLU A 400 3.32 -10.28 7.66
CA GLU A 400 3.41 -11.46 8.49
C GLU A 400 2.23 -11.50 9.45
N PHE A 401 1.72 -12.70 9.67
CA PHE A 401 0.68 -12.97 10.64
C PHE A 401 1.29 -13.32 11.99
N LEU A 402 0.91 -12.55 13.00
CA LEU A 402 1.22 -12.85 14.40
C LEU A 402 -0.07 -13.18 15.14
N ASP A 403 -0.26 -14.45 15.53
CA ASP A 403 -1.34 -14.80 16.45
C ASP A 403 -0.99 -14.32 17.86
N LEU A 404 -1.65 -13.24 18.28
CA LEU A 404 -1.52 -12.69 19.63
C LEU A 404 -2.27 -13.52 20.70
N GLU A 405 -3.09 -14.50 20.30
CA GLU A 405 -3.89 -15.33 21.19
C GLU A 405 -3.72 -16.85 20.95
N PRO A 406 -2.48 -17.39 20.93
CA PRO A 406 -2.22 -18.78 20.52
C PRO A 406 -2.82 -19.85 21.44
N GLN A 407 -3.25 -19.49 22.66
CA GLN A 407 -3.91 -20.39 23.59
C GLN A 407 -5.33 -20.82 23.15
N TYR A 408 -5.96 -20.07 22.24
CA TYR A 408 -7.30 -20.36 21.75
C TYR A 408 -7.27 -21.01 20.38
N ARG A 409 -8.24 -21.87 20.09
CA ARG A 409 -8.29 -22.57 18.80
C ARG A 409 -8.66 -21.59 17.69
N PRO A 410 -8.16 -21.75 16.47
CA PRO A 410 -8.53 -20.84 15.38
C PRO A 410 -10.04 -20.79 15.06
N THR A 411 -10.75 -21.88 15.37
CA THR A 411 -12.21 -22.00 15.26
C THR A 411 -12.98 -21.41 16.44
N ASP A 412 -12.32 -20.87 17.48
CA ASP A 412 -12.99 -20.17 18.57
C ASP A 412 -13.35 -18.73 18.17
N VAL A 413 -14.64 -18.38 18.27
CA VAL A 413 -15.17 -17.03 18.09
C VAL A 413 -14.97 -16.24 19.37
N ARG A 414 -14.08 -15.24 19.33
CA ARG A 414 -13.75 -14.34 20.44
C ARG A 414 -14.03 -12.87 20.14
N ASN A 415 -14.23 -12.56 18.86
CA ASN A 415 -14.52 -11.23 18.36
C ASN A 415 -15.95 -11.19 17.80
N THR A 416 -16.75 -10.22 18.22
CA THR A 416 -18.11 -10.04 17.72
C THR A 416 -18.19 -9.27 16.40
N ASN A 417 -17.06 -8.82 15.84
CA ASN A 417 -17.02 -8.26 14.49
C ASN A 417 -17.50 -9.31 13.48
N GLY A 418 -18.42 -8.97 12.59
CA GLY A 418 -18.99 -9.91 11.63
C GLY A 418 -18.14 -10.12 10.36
N ASN A 419 -16.99 -9.45 10.24
CA ASN A 419 -16.13 -9.49 9.05
C ASN A 419 -14.97 -10.49 9.21
N PHE A 420 -14.11 -10.61 8.18
CA PHE A 420 -12.91 -11.47 8.10
C PHE A 420 -11.79 -11.15 9.12
N ALA A 421 -12.11 -10.52 10.24
CA ALA A 421 -11.19 -10.33 11.35
C ALA A 421 -10.85 -11.69 12.00
N SER A 422 -9.62 -11.82 12.51
CA SER A 422 -9.22 -12.98 13.29
C SER A 422 -10.20 -13.26 14.44
N ARG A 423 -10.58 -14.53 14.59
CA ARG A 423 -11.49 -15.02 15.65
C ARG A 423 -12.89 -14.40 15.63
N SER A 424 -13.34 -13.84 14.50
CA SER A 424 -14.75 -13.60 14.24
C SER A 424 -15.48 -14.90 13.88
N LEU A 425 -16.81 -14.87 13.80
CA LEU A 425 -17.58 -15.99 13.24
C LEU A 425 -17.19 -16.28 11.79
N ALA A 426 -16.98 -15.26 10.97
CA ALA A 426 -16.50 -15.43 9.60
C ALA A 426 -15.12 -16.12 9.57
N GLY A 427 -14.18 -15.64 10.39
CA GLY A 427 -12.84 -16.21 10.53
C GLY A 427 -12.86 -17.66 11.04
N ALA A 428 -13.74 -17.99 11.98
CA ALA A 428 -13.89 -19.34 12.48
C ALA A 428 -14.45 -20.31 11.43
N ILE A 429 -15.43 -19.87 10.62
CA ILE A 429 -15.94 -20.66 9.47
C ILE A 429 -14.83 -20.90 8.44
N ILE A 430 -14.03 -19.87 8.17
CA ILE A 430 -12.87 -19.96 7.28
C ILE A 430 -11.86 -20.98 7.80
N CYS A 431 -11.53 -20.88 9.08
CA CYS A 431 -10.64 -21.83 9.74
C CYS A 431 -11.16 -23.26 9.63
N ALA A 432 -12.44 -23.49 9.91
CA ALA A 432 -13.04 -24.82 9.74
C ALA A 432 -12.92 -25.32 8.30
N ASN A 433 -13.25 -24.47 7.32
CA ASN A 433 -13.13 -24.85 5.90
C ASN A 433 -11.69 -25.14 5.43
N ALA A 434 -10.70 -24.53 6.07
CA ALA A 434 -9.30 -24.72 5.73
C ALA A 434 -8.73 -26.04 6.26
N HIS A 435 -9.36 -26.66 7.27
CA HIS A 435 -8.91 -27.90 7.89
C HIS A 435 -9.88 -29.04 7.53
N PRO A 436 -9.44 -30.07 6.79
CA PRO A 436 -10.33 -31.17 6.44
C PRO A 436 -10.79 -31.97 7.67
N GLY A 437 -12.11 -32.16 7.79
CA GLY A 437 -12.74 -33.04 8.76
C GLY A 437 -13.45 -32.30 9.88
N PRO A 438 -14.34 -32.98 10.65
CA PRO A 438 -15.32 -32.32 11.50
C PRO A 438 -14.71 -31.33 12.50
N ASP A 439 -14.96 -30.04 12.27
CA ASP A 439 -14.57 -28.97 13.17
C ASP A 439 -15.69 -28.56 14.12
N THR A 440 -15.34 -27.89 15.22
CA THR A 440 -16.32 -27.26 16.10
C THR A 440 -15.96 -25.80 16.31
N ILE A 441 -16.82 -24.92 15.79
CA ILE A 441 -16.81 -23.50 16.02
C ILE A 441 -17.50 -23.22 17.34
N ARG A 442 -16.75 -22.69 18.32
CA ARG A 442 -17.24 -22.38 19.67
C ARG A 442 -17.26 -20.88 19.88
N PHE A 443 -18.15 -20.40 20.74
CA PHE A 443 -18.16 -19.00 21.15
C PHE A 443 -17.46 -18.87 22.51
N VAL A 444 -16.34 -18.15 22.54
CA VAL A 444 -15.55 -17.88 23.76
C VAL A 444 -15.45 -16.36 23.94
N LEU A 445 -16.60 -15.70 23.91
CA LEU A 445 -16.71 -14.24 23.93
C LEU A 445 -16.48 -13.68 25.35
N PRO A 446 -15.65 -12.63 25.52
CA PRO A 446 -15.50 -11.95 26.80
C PRO A 446 -16.71 -11.06 27.11
N GLY A 447 -17.03 -10.90 28.41
CA GLY A 447 -18.08 -10.00 28.89
C GLY A 447 -19.38 -10.71 29.27
N ILE A 448 -20.43 -9.93 29.53
CA ILE A 448 -21.77 -10.43 29.83
C ILE A 448 -22.63 -10.41 28.56
N ALA A 449 -23.48 -11.43 28.39
CA ALA A 449 -24.45 -11.53 27.30
C ALA A 449 -25.54 -10.44 27.36
N PRO A 450 -26.20 -10.11 26.23
CA PRO A 450 -26.09 -10.70 24.89
C PRO A 450 -24.94 -10.13 24.06
N HIS A 451 -24.35 -10.97 23.21
CA HIS A 451 -23.35 -10.62 22.22
C HIS A 451 -23.98 -10.52 20.82
N LEU A 452 -23.72 -9.41 20.14
CA LEU A 452 -24.26 -9.14 18.80
C LEU A 452 -23.14 -9.16 17.76
N ILE A 453 -23.36 -9.93 16.69
CA ILE A 453 -22.49 -10.05 15.54
C ILE A 453 -23.18 -9.38 14.35
N TYR A 454 -22.56 -8.31 13.85
CA TYR A 454 -23.05 -7.52 12.73
C TYR A 454 -22.13 -7.71 11.51
N PRO A 455 -22.42 -8.68 10.63
CA PRO A 455 -21.74 -8.75 9.34
C PRO A 455 -22.06 -7.53 8.49
N THR A 456 -21.02 -6.91 7.94
CA THR A 456 -21.18 -5.90 6.88
C THR A 456 -21.08 -6.51 5.49
N TYR A 457 -20.72 -7.79 5.41
CA TYR A 457 -20.63 -8.63 4.20
C TYR A 457 -21.21 -10.01 4.42
N ALA A 458 -21.61 -10.69 3.34
CA ALA A 458 -22.05 -12.08 3.41
C ALA A 458 -20.99 -12.95 4.11
N LEU A 459 -21.43 -13.76 5.07
CA LEU A 459 -20.54 -14.73 5.71
C LEU A 459 -20.11 -15.80 4.68
N PRO A 460 -18.88 -16.34 4.79
CA PRO A 460 -18.45 -17.46 3.97
C PRO A 460 -19.37 -18.67 4.20
N ALA A 461 -19.61 -19.46 3.15
CA ALA A 461 -20.33 -20.71 3.30
C ALA A 461 -19.47 -21.72 4.06
N LEU A 462 -20.08 -22.49 4.97
CA LEU A 462 -19.41 -23.62 5.63
C LEU A 462 -19.45 -24.83 4.70
N THR A 463 -18.27 -25.25 4.25
CA THR A 463 -18.04 -26.32 3.27
C THR A 463 -17.45 -27.58 3.89
N ASP A 464 -16.77 -27.47 5.03
CA ASP A 464 -16.22 -28.64 5.72
C ASP A 464 -17.34 -29.54 6.28
N GLU A 465 -17.21 -30.84 6.01
CA GLU A 465 -18.26 -31.82 6.30
C GLU A 465 -18.26 -32.23 7.77
N GLY A 466 -19.45 -32.27 8.37
CA GLY A 466 -19.61 -32.63 9.79
C GLY A 466 -19.25 -31.50 10.77
N SER A 467 -18.91 -30.31 10.27
CA SER A 467 -18.61 -29.15 11.10
C SER A 467 -19.81 -28.70 11.96
N VAL A 468 -19.53 -28.23 13.17
CA VAL A 468 -20.53 -27.83 14.18
C VAL A 468 -20.35 -26.37 14.57
N ILE A 469 -21.42 -25.58 14.53
CA ILE A 469 -21.49 -24.24 15.14
C ILE A 469 -22.22 -24.36 16.48
N ASP A 470 -21.50 -24.24 17.59
CA ASP A 470 -22.03 -24.46 18.94
C ASP A 470 -22.03 -23.17 19.78
N ALA A 471 -23.19 -22.51 19.84
CA ALA A 471 -23.45 -21.39 20.75
C ALA A 471 -24.21 -21.80 22.02
N SER A 472 -24.32 -23.11 22.31
CA SER A 472 -25.20 -23.64 23.38
C SER A 472 -24.75 -23.31 24.81
N ASP A 473 -23.49 -22.94 24.99
CA ASP A 473 -22.96 -22.44 26.27
C ASP A 473 -23.64 -21.13 26.71
N PHE A 474 -24.31 -20.45 25.78
CA PHE A 474 -25.11 -19.26 26.04
C PHE A 474 -26.61 -19.59 25.92
N PRO A 475 -27.47 -19.05 26.81
CA PRO A 475 -28.91 -19.11 26.65
C PRO A 475 -29.38 -18.61 25.26
N LEU A 476 -30.54 -19.08 24.84
CA LEU A 476 -31.06 -18.76 23.50
C LEU A 476 -31.37 -17.28 23.34
N GLY A 477 -30.69 -16.63 22.38
CA GLY A 477 -30.77 -15.19 22.14
C GLY A 477 -29.60 -14.38 22.70
N ASP A 478 -28.68 -15.03 23.41
CA ASP A 478 -27.49 -14.38 23.97
C ASP A 478 -26.33 -14.31 22.96
N ILE A 479 -26.32 -15.15 21.91
CA ILE A 479 -25.52 -14.92 20.70
C ILE A 479 -26.48 -14.58 19.56
N ARG A 480 -26.37 -13.36 19.03
CA ARG A 480 -27.19 -12.90 17.91
C ARG A 480 -26.36 -12.58 16.68
N LEU A 481 -26.72 -13.16 15.54
CA LEU A 481 -26.25 -12.77 14.22
C LEU A 481 -27.33 -11.92 13.53
N ASP A 482 -26.98 -10.68 13.17
CA ASP A 482 -27.93 -9.68 12.71
C ASP A 482 -27.51 -9.06 11.37
N GLY A 483 -28.29 -9.33 10.32
CA GLY A 483 -28.03 -8.90 8.95
C GLY A 483 -28.33 -7.42 8.65
N SER A 484 -28.79 -6.63 9.62
CA SER A 484 -29.24 -5.24 9.39
C SER A 484 -28.17 -4.27 8.89
N GLN A 485 -26.89 -4.63 9.00
CA GLN A 485 -25.75 -3.81 8.54
C GLN A 485 -25.21 -4.24 7.16
N LEU A 486 -25.83 -5.21 6.50
CA LEU A 486 -25.43 -5.65 5.16
C LEU A 486 -25.83 -4.60 4.11
N VAL A 487 -24.84 -4.13 3.35
CA VAL A 487 -25.05 -3.16 2.29
C VAL A 487 -24.99 -3.87 0.93
N PRO A 488 -26.12 -3.99 0.20
CA PRO A 488 -26.11 -4.58 -1.14
C PRO A 488 -25.36 -3.68 -2.12
N THR A 489 -24.46 -4.26 -2.91
CA THR A 489 -23.73 -3.55 -3.99
C THR A 489 -24.61 -3.31 -5.20
N PHE A 490 -25.70 -4.06 -5.35
CA PHE A 490 -26.70 -3.88 -6.40
C PHE A 490 -28.11 -4.00 -5.82
N PRO A 491 -29.12 -3.29 -6.38
CA PRO A 491 -30.49 -3.29 -5.86
C PRO A 491 -31.14 -4.69 -5.74
N THR A 492 -30.65 -5.68 -6.49
CA THR A 492 -31.17 -7.05 -6.52
C THR A 492 -30.37 -8.02 -5.64
N GLN A 493 -29.31 -7.56 -4.99
CA GLN A 493 -28.49 -8.43 -4.14
C GLN A 493 -29.25 -8.75 -2.85
N VAL A 494 -29.42 -10.04 -2.59
CA VAL A 494 -29.99 -10.56 -1.36
C VAL A 494 -28.91 -11.32 -0.59
N PHE A 495 -29.08 -11.41 0.72
CA PHE A 495 -28.13 -12.04 1.62
C PHE A 495 -28.85 -13.01 2.53
N SER A 496 -28.37 -14.25 2.53
CA SER A 496 -28.67 -15.22 3.58
C SER A 496 -27.73 -15.04 4.77
N GLY A 497 -28.13 -15.53 5.95
CA GLY A 497 -27.31 -15.46 7.17
C GLY A 497 -26.15 -16.44 7.20
N LEU A 498 -26.44 -17.71 7.48
CA LEU A 498 -25.47 -18.80 7.39
C LEU A 498 -25.73 -19.64 6.15
N ALA A 499 -24.71 -19.88 5.33
CA ALA A 499 -24.82 -20.72 4.15
C ALA A 499 -24.07 -22.05 4.36
N PHE A 500 -24.74 -23.17 4.15
CA PHE A 500 -24.17 -24.51 4.32
C PHE A 500 -24.08 -25.22 2.97
N GLN A 501 -22.85 -25.60 2.61
CA GLN A 501 -22.53 -26.33 1.38
C GLN A 501 -21.90 -27.70 1.66
N GLY A 502 -21.34 -27.91 2.86
CA GLY A 502 -20.91 -29.23 3.34
C GLY A 502 -22.09 -30.10 3.78
N THR A 503 -21.86 -31.41 3.87
CA THR A 503 -22.84 -32.35 4.43
C THR A 503 -22.66 -32.49 5.95
N GLY A 504 -23.73 -32.87 6.67
CA GLY A 504 -23.64 -33.20 8.10
C GLY A 504 -23.39 -32.01 9.05
N ILE A 505 -23.57 -30.77 8.60
CA ILE A 505 -23.33 -29.56 9.40
C ILE A 505 -24.38 -29.44 10.53
N GLU A 506 -23.96 -29.10 11.75
CA GLU A 506 -24.86 -28.90 12.88
C GLU A 506 -24.78 -27.45 13.42
N VAL A 507 -25.90 -26.87 13.85
CA VAL A 507 -25.95 -25.53 14.48
C VAL A 507 -26.88 -25.48 15.70
N TYR A 508 -26.39 -24.87 16.78
CA TYR A 508 -27.01 -24.86 18.11
C TYR A 508 -26.94 -23.48 18.78
N GLY A 509 -27.94 -23.13 19.60
CA GLY A 509 -27.84 -22.04 20.57
C GLY A 509 -27.86 -20.59 20.05
N MET A 510 -28.29 -20.33 18.81
CA MET A 510 -28.07 -19.04 18.14
C MET A 510 -29.37 -18.33 17.68
N ASP A 511 -29.39 -16.99 17.73
CA ASP A 511 -30.47 -16.14 17.18
C ASP A 511 -30.01 -15.44 15.89
N ILE A 512 -30.66 -15.69 14.75
CA ILE A 512 -30.27 -15.21 13.42
C ILE A 512 -31.41 -14.37 12.79
N ARG A 513 -31.23 -13.05 12.67
CA ARG A 513 -32.33 -12.15 12.24
C ARG A 513 -31.88 -11.10 11.24
N ASN A 514 -32.87 -10.44 10.65
CA ASN A 514 -32.70 -9.24 9.81
C ASN A 514 -31.85 -9.46 8.54
N PHE A 515 -31.84 -10.66 7.99
CA PHE A 515 -31.30 -10.95 6.66
C PHE A 515 -32.37 -10.71 5.58
N SER A 516 -31.94 -10.31 4.38
CA SER A 516 -32.86 -10.00 3.27
C SER A 516 -33.40 -11.24 2.55
N GLU A 517 -32.78 -12.40 2.77
CA GLU A 517 -33.25 -13.71 2.29
C GLU A 517 -33.49 -14.67 3.48
N ALA A 518 -32.88 -15.86 3.47
CA ALA A 518 -33.03 -16.86 4.54
C ALA A 518 -32.05 -16.58 5.69
N GLY A 519 -32.47 -16.78 6.94
CA GLY A 519 -31.53 -16.80 8.06
C GLY A 519 -30.46 -17.89 7.88
N ILE A 520 -30.85 -19.06 7.36
CA ILE A 520 -29.96 -20.18 7.02
C ILE A 520 -30.29 -20.64 5.59
N SER A 521 -29.27 -20.82 4.75
CA SER A 521 -29.39 -21.32 3.39
C SER A 521 -28.66 -22.66 3.24
N LEU A 522 -29.31 -23.63 2.59
CA LEU A 522 -28.78 -24.96 2.31
C LEU A 522 -28.63 -25.13 0.79
N SER A 523 -27.51 -25.69 0.31
CA SER A 523 -27.41 -26.09 -1.10
C SER A 523 -28.21 -27.39 -1.35
N VAL A 524 -28.73 -27.58 -2.56
CA VAL A 524 -29.54 -28.76 -2.96
C VAL A 524 -28.82 -30.12 -2.85
N SER A 525 -27.55 -30.15 -2.42
CA SER A 525 -26.77 -31.37 -2.15
C SER A 525 -26.41 -31.60 -0.69
N SER A 526 -26.71 -30.68 0.25
CA SER A 526 -26.36 -30.82 1.67
C SER A 526 -27.40 -31.63 2.48
N ASN A 527 -27.60 -32.88 2.09
CA ASN A 527 -28.48 -33.82 2.80
C ASN A 527 -27.86 -34.25 4.15
N ALA A 528 -27.84 -33.38 5.17
CA ALA A 528 -27.77 -33.74 6.62
C ALA A 528 -27.58 -32.53 7.58
N ALA A 529 -28.01 -31.31 7.24
CA ALA A 529 -27.91 -30.21 8.21
C ALA A 529 -28.85 -30.44 9.42
N ARG A 530 -28.33 -30.35 10.66
CA ARG A 530 -29.14 -30.45 11.89
C ARG A 530 -29.18 -29.11 12.61
N ILE A 531 -30.40 -28.61 12.81
CA ILE A 531 -30.63 -27.30 13.42
C ILE A 531 -31.40 -27.48 14.72
N GLY A 532 -30.82 -27.05 15.83
CA GLY A 532 -31.47 -27.04 17.15
C GLY A 532 -31.77 -28.44 17.71
N ALA A 533 -30.78 -29.08 18.33
CA ALA A 533 -30.98 -30.35 19.03
C ALA A 533 -31.51 -30.15 20.46
N ALA A 534 -32.32 -31.12 20.92
CA ALA A 534 -32.81 -31.15 22.30
C ALA A 534 -31.64 -31.15 23.29
N GLY A 535 -31.65 -30.18 24.22
CA GLY A 535 -30.61 -30.03 25.25
C GLY A 535 -29.37 -29.24 24.85
N LYS A 536 -29.25 -28.79 23.58
CA LYS A 536 -28.15 -27.92 23.10
C LYS A 536 -28.63 -26.51 22.71
N GLY A 537 -29.81 -26.12 23.18
CA GLY A 537 -30.41 -24.83 22.81
C GLY A 537 -31.01 -24.81 21.38
N ASN A 538 -32.18 -24.19 21.25
CA ASN A 538 -32.87 -23.97 19.98
C ASN A 538 -32.21 -22.84 19.17
N VAL A 539 -32.18 -22.98 17.85
CA VAL A 539 -31.82 -21.86 16.96
C VAL A 539 -33.09 -21.10 16.63
N LEU A 540 -33.07 -19.77 16.74
CA LEU A 540 -34.15 -18.89 16.32
C LEU A 540 -33.74 -18.20 15.03
N TRP A 541 -34.52 -18.26 13.96
CA TRP A 541 -34.21 -17.52 12.73
C TRP A 541 -35.42 -17.07 11.93
N ASN A 542 -35.24 -16.08 11.05
CA ASN A 542 -36.29 -15.63 10.13
C ASN A 542 -36.46 -16.63 8.96
N ASN A 543 -37.63 -17.25 8.86
CA ASN A 543 -38.10 -18.01 7.69
C ASN A 543 -38.97 -17.10 6.80
N GLN A 544 -38.52 -16.79 5.59
CA GLN A 544 -39.44 -16.34 4.53
C GLN A 544 -39.53 -17.32 3.36
N TYR A 545 -38.61 -18.29 3.21
CA TYR A 545 -38.75 -19.37 2.22
C TYR A 545 -38.08 -20.66 2.74
N GLU A 546 -38.87 -21.58 3.26
CA GLU A 546 -38.50 -23.00 3.25
C GLU A 546 -38.69 -23.50 1.81
N ASN A 547 -37.60 -23.75 1.09
CA ASN A 547 -37.61 -24.84 0.14
C ASN A 547 -36.79 -25.96 0.78
N ILE A 548 -37.50 -26.82 1.52
CA ILE A 548 -37.04 -28.17 1.88
C ILE A 548 -37.21 -29.05 0.65
#